data_AF-T2JR35-F1
#
_entry.id   AF-T2JR35-F1
#
_cell.length_a   1.000
_cell.length_b   1.000
_cell.length_c   1.000
_cell.angle_alpha   90.00
_cell.angle_beta   90.00
_cell.angle_gamma   90.00
#
_symmetry.space_group_name_H-M   'P 1'
#
loop_
_entity.id
_entity.type
_entity.pdbx_description
1 polymer ?
#
loop_
_entity_poly.entity_id
_entity_poly.type
_entity_poly.pdbx_seq_one_letter_code
_entity_poly.pdbx_strand_id
1 'polypeptide(L)' 'MIVSHKATIRIMLCGLLGVDIKYYRDRFLMAVAAVSLVEITATGPLFHFIGDRSHLNSYLRALPST' A
#
# COMPACT_ATOMS: atom_id res chain seq x y z
N MET A 1 -5.42 -10.15 8.17
CA MET A 1 -4.43 -9.06 8.10
C MET A 1 -3.18 -9.60 7.40
N ILE A 2 -2.63 -8.87 6.43
CA ILE A 2 -1.44 -9.27 5.67
C ILE A 2 -0.29 -8.34 6.07
N VAL A 3 0.84 -8.90 6.49
CA VAL A 3 2.10 -8.16 6.71
C VAL A 3 3.11 -8.71 5.71
N SER A 4 3.74 -7.84 4.95
CA SER A 4 4.69 -8.24 3.92
C SER A 4 5.67 -7.12 3.59
N HIS A 5 6.53 -7.38 2.62
CA HIS A 5 7.53 -6.43 2.16
C HIS A 5 6.96 -5.49 1.08
N LYS A 6 7.65 -4.36 0.90
CA LYS A 6 7.31 -3.29 -0.05
C LYS A 6 6.92 -3.81 -1.44
N ALA A 7 7.71 -4.71 -2.02
CA ALA A 7 7.45 -5.22 -3.38
C ALA A 7 6.16 -6.05 -3.45
N THR A 8 5.97 -6.98 -2.51
CA THR A 8 4.82 -7.89 -2.50
C THR A 8 3.51 -7.15 -2.37
N ILE A 9 3.42 -6.17 -1.45
CA ILE A 9 2.21 -5.37 -1.28
C ILE A 9 1.94 -4.53 -2.54
N ARG A 10 2.96 -3.93 -3.18
CA ARG A 10 2.80 -3.17 -4.42
C ARG A 10 2.23 -4.01 -5.55
N ILE A 11 2.75 -5.23 -5.74
CA ILE A 11 2.27 -6.15 -6.77
C ILE A 11 0.81 -6.51 -6.51
N MET A 12 0.45 -6.81 -5.27
CA MET A 12 -0.93 -7.11 -4.88
C MET A 12 -1.87 -5.94 -5.16
N LEU A 13 -1.49 -4.71 -4.75
CA LEU A 13 -2.29 -3.51 -5.02
C LEU A 13 -2.40 -3.20 -6.52
N CYS A 14 -1.34 -3.41 -7.31
CA CYS A 14 -1.41 -3.26 -8.76
C CYS A 14 -2.43 -4.22 -9.37
N GLY A 15 -2.36 -5.49 -8.99
CA GLY A 15 -3.32 -6.49 -9.47
C GLY A 15 -4.77 -6.16 -9.10
N LEU A 16 -5.00 -5.68 -7.87
CA LEU A 16 -6.34 -5.28 -7.43
C LEU A 16 -6.85 -4.01 -8.13
N LEU A 17 -5.98 -3.05 -8.45
CA LEU A 17 -6.35 -1.82 -9.17
C LEU A 17 -6.43 -2.00 -10.70
N GLY A 18 -6.07 -3.18 -11.22
CA GLY A 18 -5.95 -3.39 -12.68
C GLY A 18 -4.77 -2.63 -13.30
N VAL A 19 -3.81 -2.19 -12.49
CA VAL A 19 -2.57 -1.55 -12.96
C VAL A 19 -1.62 -2.63 -13.45
N ASP A 20 -1.04 -2.41 -14.63
CA ASP A 20 -0.02 -3.31 -15.17
C ASP A 20 1.13 -3.48 -14.17
N ILE A 21 1.38 -4.74 -13.78
CA ILE A 21 2.36 -5.12 -12.77
C ILE A 21 3.76 -4.62 -13.15
N LYS A 22 4.09 -4.44 -14.43
CA LYS A 22 5.41 -3.93 -14.83
C LYS A 22 5.75 -2.57 -14.22
N TYR A 23 4.73 -1.78 -13.87
CA TYR A 23 4.87 -0.46 -13.25
C TYR A 23 4.72 -0.49 -11.72
N TYR A 24 4.73 -1.66 -11.07
CA TYR A 24 4.54 -1.74 -9.61
C TYR A 24 5.56 -0.89 -8.83
N ARG A 25 6.74 -0.65 -9.40
CA ARG A 25 7.81 0.18 -8.82
C ARG A 25 7.59 1.67 -8.95
N ASP A 26 6.66 2.11 -9.79
CA ASP A 26 6.50 3.52 -10.14
C ASP A 26 5.15 4.09 -9.65
N ARG A 27 4.18 3.24 -9.32
CA ARG A 27 2.80 3.67 -9.06
C ARG A 27 2.45 3.92 -7.59
N PHE A 28 3.17 3.33 -6.65
CA PHE A 28 2.84 3.43 -5.22
C PHE A 28 4.07 3.73 -4.38
N LEU A 29 4.14 4.87 -3.70
CA LEU A 29 5.09 5.01 -2.59
C LEU A 29 4.60 4.14 -1.44
N MET A 30 5.48 3.29 -0.89
CA MET A 30 5.10 2.37 0.18
C MET A 30 6.19 2.36 1.23
N ALA A 31 6.02 3.26 2.19
CA ALA A 31 6.90 3.40 3.33
C ALA A 31 6.80 2.19 4.27
N VAL A 32 7.84 1.98 5.08
CA VAL A 32 7.82 0.98 6.15
C VAL A 32 6.69 1.32 7.13
N ALA A 33 6.03 0.28 7.64
CA ALA A 33 4.88 0.37 8.53
C ALA A 33 3.67 1.14 7.96
N ALA A 34 3.60 1.34 6.64
CA ALA A 34 2.43 1.92 6.02
C ALA A 34 1.29 0.89 5.92
N VAL A 35 0.06 1.31 6.22
CA VAL A 35 -1.13 0.45 6.22
C VAL A 35 -2.02 0.82 5.03
N SER A 36 -2.59 -0.19 4.36
CA SER A 36 -3.59 0.02 3.31
C SER A 36 -4.85 -0.74 3.68
N LEU A 37 -6.01 -0.13 3.46
CA LEU A 37 -7.32 -0.75 3.71
C LEU A 37 -8.05 -0.90 2.38
N VAL A 38 -8.34 -2.16 2.04
CA VAL A 38 -9.09 -2.54 0.85
C VAL A 38 -10.26 -3.41 1.28
N GLU A 39 -11.45 -3.03 0.85
CA GLU A 39 -12.68 -3.78 1.04
C GLU A 39 -13.01 -4.51 -0.25
N ILE A 40 -13.27 -5.82 -0.18
CA ILE A 40 -13.66 -6.61 -1.35
C ILE A 40 -15.17 -6.62 -1.43
N THR A 41 -15.71 -5.97 -2.47
CA THR A 41 -17.15 -5.86 -2.71
C THR A 41 -17.58 -6.76 -3.88
N ALA A 42 -18.89 -6.88 -4.10
CA ALA A 42 -19.44 -7.64 -5.23
C ALA A 42 -18.98 -7.12 -6.61
N THR A 43 -18.66 -5.82 -6.71
CA THR A 43 -18.21 -5.19 -7.97
C THR A 43 -16.69 -5.06 -8.06
N GLY A 44 -15.94 -5.57 -7.07
CA GLY A 44 -14.49 -5.50 -7.03
C GLY A 44 -13.93 -4.81 -5.77
N PRO A 45 -12.62 -4.53 -5.73
CA PRO A 45 -11.95 -3.94 -4.58
C PRO A 45 -12.25 -2.43 -4.46
N LEU A 46 -12.73 -2.02 -3.29
CA LEU A 46 -12.87 -0.63 -2.86
C LEU A 46 -11.67 -0.26 -1.98
N PHE A 47 -10.93 0.77 -2.38
CA PHE A 47 -9.75 1.25 -1.65
C PHE A 47 -10.14 2.42 -0.75
N HIS A 48 -10.10 2.20 0.56
CA HIS A 48 -10.36 3.27 1.53
C HIS A 48 -9.14 4.18 1.68
N PHE A 49 -7.95 3.58 1.80
CA PHE A 49 -6.67 4.29 1.77
C PHE A 49 -5.52 3.35 1.42
N ILE A 50 -4.45 3.92 0.87
CA ILE A 50 -3.21 3.20 0.53
C ILE A 50 -2.04 3.91 1.19
N GLY A 51 -1.22 3.14 1.91
CA GLY A 51 0.04 3.64 2.46
C GLY A 51 -0.10 4.63 3.62
N ASP A 52 -1.15 4.51 4.43
CA ASP A 52 -1.35 5.36 5.60
C ASP A 52 -0.26 5.16 6.67
N ARG A 53 0.27 6.27 7.16
CA ARG A 53 1.20 6.35 8.30
C ARG A 53 0.67 7.28 9.40
N SER A 54 -0.63 7.61 9.38
CA SER A 54 -1.26 8.53 10.32
C SER A 54 -1.22 8.05 11.78
N HIS A 55 -1.16 6.74 11.97
CA HIS A 55 -1.00 6.10 13.28
C HIS A 55 0.41 6.24 13.87
N LEU A 56 1.44 6.55 13.07
CA LEU A 56 2.81 6.74 13.57
C LEU A 56 2.96 8.10 14.23
N ASN A 57 3.75 8.17 15.30
CA ASN A 57 4.12 9.46 15.89
C ASN A 57 4.96 10.32 14.93
N SER A 58 5.12 11.60 15.25
CA SER A 58 5.84 12.56 14.41
C SER A 58 7.28 12.14 14.12
N TYR A 59 7.98 11.60 15.12
CA TYR A 59 9.34 11.10 14.98
C TYR A 59 9.46 9.97 13.94
N LEU A 60 8.67 8.89 14.10
CA LEU A 60 8.72 7.74 13.20
C LEU A 60 8.28 8.10 11.78
N ARG A 61 7.35 9.04 11.63
CA ARG A 61 6.87 9.48 10.32
C ARG A 61 7.92 10.29 9.55
N ALA A 62 8.77 11.03 10.28
CA ALA A 62 9.86 11.82 9.72
C ALA A 62 11.06 10.97 9.29
N LEU A 63 11.16 9.71 9.74
CA LEU A 63 12.24 8.83 9.31
C LEU A 63 12.16 8.53 7.80
N PRO A 64 13.31 8.43 7.12
CA PRO A 64 13.36 8.08 5.71
C PRO A 64 12.74 6.71 5.48
N SER A 65 11.93 6.62 4.43
CA SER A 65 11.25 5.41 4.03
C SER A 65 12.13 4.65 3.04
N THR A 66 13.08 3.87 3.56
CA THR A 66 14.06 3.12 2.74
C THR A 66 13.41 1.99 1.93
#